data_AF-W2S0Q2-F1
#
_entry.id   AF-W2S0Q2-F1
#
_cell.length_a   1.000
_cell.length_b   1.000
_cell.length_c   1.000
_cell.angle_alpha   90.00
_cell.angle_beta   90.00
_cell.angle_gamma   90.00
#
_symmetry.space_group_name_H-M   'P 1'
#
loop_
_entity.id
_entity.type
_entity.pdbx_description
1 polymer ?
#
loop_
_entity_poly.entity_id
_entity_poly.type
_entity_poly.pdbx_seq_one_letter_code
_entity_poly.pdbx_strand_id
1 'polypeptide(L)'
;MPETRSTFDASQCLEDVDGDIANEYNTILDAAVAARDKYAKLMTLAQKLKRALVSKQAEFNQHAGHYQHDVAYHRACAETARDTLRVVRRLSRSAAVTNIYPRICERPQKTKHLCCNICMDNLKNVVTRCGHGYCTGCLATWLRPTNNDDAASDESDMESLAEQVEAPCPTCRRILNAEEDVWPIFMQNGGSIPEVVCVDSDDD
;
A
#
# COMPACT_ATOMS: atom_id res chain seq x y z
N MET A 1 -99.59 -46.48 13.85
CA MET A 1 -98.18 -46.11 13.58
C MET A 1 -97.79 -45.07 14.62
N PRO A 2 -96.67 -45.22 15.34
CA PRO A 2 -96.23 -44.21 16.31
C PRO A 2 -95.43 -43.11 15.60
N GLU A 3 -95.80 -41.86 15.81
CA GLU A 3 -95.06 -40.70 15.34
C GLU A 3 -93.78 -40.53 16.17
N THR A 4 -92.62 -40.76 15.56
CA THR A 4 -91.33 -40.40 16.14
C THR A 4 -91.11 -38.89 15.98
N ARG A 5 -91.49 -38.11 16.99
CA ARG A 5 -91.07 -36.70 17.08
C ARG A 5 -89.59 -36.66 17.46
N SER A 6 -88.74 -36.48 16.44
CA SER A 6 -87.34 -36.15 16.61
C SER A 6 -87.26 -34.72 17.17
N THR A 7 -86.86 -34.60 18.44
CA THR A 7 -86.56 -33.33 19.07
C THR A 7 -85.19 -32.87 18.57
N PHE A 8 -85.17 -32.13 17.47
CA PHE A 8 -83.98 -31.45 17.00
C PHE A 8 -83.59 -30.37 18.01
N ASP A 9 -82.51 -30.61 18.75
CA ASP A 9 -81.95 -29.65 19.69
C ASP A 9 -80.92 -28.77 18.96
N ALA A 10 -81.38 -27.61 18.51
CA ALA A 10 -80.56 -26.64 17.80
C ALA A 10 -79.43 -26.03 18.67
N SER A 11 -79.49 -26.22 19.99
CA SER A 11 -78.54 -25.66 20.96
C SER A 11 -77.14 -26.26 20.80
N GLN A 12 -77.04 -27.54 20.42
CA GLN A 12 -75.75 -28.23 20.26
C GLN A 12 -74.97 -27.82 19.01
N CYS A 13 -75.61 -27.18 18.02
CA CYS A 13 -74.92 -26.79 16.78
C CYS A 13 -74.19 -25.43 16.89
N LEU A 14 -74.43 -24.64 17.93
CA LEU A 14 -73.88 -23.28 18.06
C LEU A 14 -72.74 -23.16 19.07
N GLU A 15 -72.60 -24.09 20.02
CA GLU A 15 -71.60 -23.97 21.09
C GLU A 15 -70.16 -24.32 20.65
N ASP A 16 -69.98 -25.14 19.60
CA ASP A 16 -68.64 -25.54 19.13
C ASP A 16 -67.98 -24.58 18.12
N VAL A 17 -68.75 -23.69 17.49
CA VAL A 17 -68.24 -22.84 16.38
C VAL A 17 -67.65 -21.51 16.88
N ASP A 18 -68.18 -20.96 17.97
CA ASP A 18 -67.78 -19.63 18.47
C ASP A 18 -66.39 -19.63 19.12
N GLY A 19 -65.94 -20.78 19.65
CA GLY A 19 -64.62 -20.93 20.26
C GLY A 19 -63.47 -20.89 19.24
N ASP A 20 -63.70 -21.38 18.03
CA ASP A 20 -62.66 -21.49 16.99
C ASP A 20 -62.37 -20.13 16.33
N ILE A 21 -63.43 -19.37 16.04
CA ILE A 21 -63.34 -18.05 15.38
C ILE A 21 -62.55 -17.05 16.24
N ALA A 22 -62.79 -17.03 17.55
CA ALA A 22 -62.08 -16.12 18.46
C ALA A 22 -60.57 -16.43 18.51
N ASN A 23 -60.19 -17.71 18.49
CA ASN A 23 -58.81 -18.14 18.51
C ASN A 23 -58.08 -17.83 17.18
N GLU A 24 -58.73 -18.09 16.05
CA GLU A 24 -58.19 -17.72 14.73
C GLU A 24 -57.99 -16.20 14.61
N TYR A 25 -58.98 -15.41 15.04
CA TYR A 25 -58.90 -13.96 15.03
C TYR A 25 -57.71 -13.43 15.86
N ASN A 26 -57.54 -13.94 17.09
CA ASN A 26 -56.40 -13.58 17.94
C ASN A 26 -55.06 -13.98 17.31
N THR A 27 -54.99 -15.15 16.68
CA THR A 27 -53.79 -15.61 15.96
C THR A 27 -53.42 -14.67 14.81
N ILE A 28 -54.42 -14.20 14.05
CA ILE A 28 -54.21 -13.24 12.96
C ILE A 28 -53.73 -11.90 13.52
N LEU A 29 -54.31 -11.42 14.63
CA LEU A 29 -53.86 -10.19 15.28
C LEU A 29 -52.42 -10.28 15.77
N ASP A 30 -52.05 -11.38 16.43
CA ASP A 30 -50.68 -11.61 16.90
C ASP A 30 -49.69 -11.66 15.74
N ALA A 31 -50.06 -12.33 14.64
CA ALA A 31 -49.26 -12.35 13.42
C ALA A 31 -49.10 -10.95 12.81
N ALA A 32 -50.16 -10.14 12.79
CA ALA A 32 -50.13 -8.76 12.28
C ALA A 32 -49.24 -7.85 13.15
N VAL A 33 -49.33 -7.97 14.47
CA VAL A 33 -48.46 -7.24 15.41
C VAL A 33 -47.00 -7.66 15.22
N ALA A 34 -46.72 -8.95 15.15
CA ALA A 34 -45.37 -9.46 14.91
C ALA A 34 -44.81 -8.99 13.56
N ALA A 35 -45.64 -8.94 12.51
CA ALA A 35 -45.25 -8.42 11.21
C ALA A 35 -44.91 -6.92 11.28
N ARG A 36 -45.76 -6.11 11.93
CA ARG A 36 -45.51 -4.67 12.14
C ARG A 36 -44.18 -4.43 12.86
N ASP A 37 -43.90 -5.20 13.92
CA ASP A 37 -42.66 -5.06 14.68
C ASP A 37 -41.42 -5.46 13.86
N LYS A 38 -41.55 -6.47 12.99
CA LYS A 38 -40.49 -6.82 12.01
C LYS A 38 -40.25 -5.68 11.01
N TYR A 39 -41.31 -5.07 10.48
CA TYR A 39 -41.18 -3.92 9.57
C TYR A 39 -40.56 -2.71 10.27
N ALA A 40 -40.94 -2.43 11.52
CA ALA A 40 -40.32 -1.37 12.31
C ALA A 40 -38.81 -1.59 12.45
N LYS A 41 -38.38 -2.82 12.79
CA LYS A 41 -36.95 -3.19 12.85
C LYS A 41 -36.26 -2.98 11.51
N LEU A 42 -36.84 -3.46 10.41
CA LEU A 42 -36.27 -3.26 9.06
C LEU A 42 -36.12 -1.78 8.71
N MET A 43 -37.11 -0.94 9.05
CA MET A 43 -37.04 0.49 8.81
C MET A 43 -35.94 1.17 9.61
N THR A 44 -35.74 0.78 10.88
CA THR A 44 -34.61 1.31 11.68
C THR A 44 -33.25 0.91 11.10
N LEU A 45 -33.11 -0.32 10.61
CA LEU A 45 -31.88 -0.79 9.95
C LEU A 45 -31.63 -0.03 8.64
N ALA A 46 -32.66 0.15 7.81
CA ALA A 46 -32.55 0.92 6.57
C ALA A 46 -32.11 2.36 6.85
N GLN A 47 -32.67 3.00 7.88
CA GLN A 47 -32.25 4.34 8.30
C GLN A 47 -30.80 4.37 8.80
N LYS A 48 -30.38 3.37 9.58
CA LYS A 48 -28.99 3.25 10.06
C LYS A 48 -28.01 3.11 8.90
N LEU A 49 -28.32 2.24 7.93
CA LEU A 49 -27.51 2.05 6.73
C LEU A 49 -27.44 3.32 5.89
N LYS A 50 -28.57 4.01 5.70
CA LYS A 50 -28.60 5.29 4.98
C LYS A 50 -27.68 6.33 5.63
N ARG A 51 -27.72 6.48 6.96
CA ARG A 51 -26.82 7.39 7.68
C ARG A 51 -25.36 6.99 7.53
N ALA A 52 -25.04 5.70 7.63
CA ALA A 52 -23.69 5.19 7.46
C ALA A 52 -23.16 5.47 6.04
N LEU A 53 -23.98 5.27 5.01
CA LEU A 53 -23.62 5.55 3.62
C LEU A 53 -23.34 7.03 3.40
N VAL A 54 -24.19 7.92 3.91
CA VAL A 54 -23.96 9.37 3.84
C VAL A 54 -22.68 9.77 4.57
N SER A 55 -22.40 9.19 5.75
CA SER A 55 -21.15 9.43 6.47
C SER A 55 -19.94 8.99 5.66
N LYS A 56 -19.97 7.79 5.06
CA LYS A 56 -18.87 7.28 4.23
C LYS A 56 -18.69 8.08 2.94
N GLN A 57 -19.77 8.56 2.34
CA GLN A 57 -19.69 9.46 1.20
C GLN A 57 -18.99 10.77 1.57
N ALA A 58 -19.27 11.33 2.76
CA ALA A 58 -18.62 12.55 3.24
C ALA A 58 -17.11 12.33 3.48
N GLU A 59 -16.72 11.21 4.12
CA GLU A 59 -15.31 10.83 4.29
C GLU A 59 -14.58 10.70 2.94
N PHE A 60 -15.19 10.05 1.95
CA PHE A 60 -14.60 9.90 0.62
C PHE A 60 -14.42 11.25 -0.08
N ASN A 61 -15.44 12.12 0.00
CA ASN A 61 -15.36 13.46 -0.59
C ASN A 61 -14.25 14.31 0.06
N GLN A 62 -14.05 14.17 1.39
CA GLN A 62 -12.95 14.82 2.09
C GLN A 62 -11.60 14.34 1.58
N HIS A 63 -11.40 13.02 1.47
CA HIS A 63 -10.17 12.45 0.92
C HIS A 63 -9.92 12.88 -0.53
N ALA A 64 -10.95 12.89 -1.37
CA ALA A 64 -10.85 13.36 -2.75
C ALA A 64 -10.42 14.83 -2.81
N GLY A 65 -10.98 15.69 -1.95
CA GLY A 65 -10.59 17.10 -1.85
C GLY A 65 -9.12 17.28 -1.43
N HIS A 66 -8.66 16.53 -0.43
CA HIS A 66 -7.25 16.55 -0.01
C HIS A 66 -6.32 16.13 -1.14
N TYR A 67 -6.63 15.02 -1.82
CA TYR A 67 -5.82 14.54 -2.94
C TYR A 67 -5.76 15.56 -4.09
N GLN A 68 -6.88 16.17 -4.45
CA GLN A 68 -6.91 17.22 -5.47
C GLN A 68 -6.05 18.43 -5.09
N HIS A 69 -6.08 18.82 -3.80
CA HIS A 69 -5.24 19.90 -3.30
C HIS A 69 -3.74 19.56 -3.40
N ASP A 70 -3.35 18.36 -2.97
CA ASP A 70 -1.97 17.89 -3.04
C ASP A 70 -1.46 17.84 -4.48
N VAL A 71 -2.26 17.29 -5.40
CA VAL A 71 -1.93 17.26 -6.84
C VAL A 71 -1.77 18.67 -7.40
N ALA A 72 -2.66 19.60 -7.06
CA ALA A 72 -2.56 20.99 -7.50
C ALA A 72 -1.30 21.68 -6.95
N TYR A 73 -0.99 21.46 -5.66
CA TYR A 73 0.23 21.97 -5.03
C TYR A 73 1.49 21.43 -5.69
N HIS A 74 1.58 20.12 -5.92
CA HIS A 74 2.73 19.50 -6.58
C HIS A 74 2.87 19.95 -8.03
N ARG A 75 1.75 20.14 -8.75
CA ARG A 75 1.76 20.70 -10.11
C ARG A 75 2.33 22.12 -10.12
N ALA A 76 1.88 23.00 -9.23
CA ALA A 76 2.37 24.38 -9.13
C ALA A 76 3.88 24.43 -8.77
N CYS A 77 4.32 23.56 -7.85
CA CYS A 77 5.74 23.41 -7.53
C CYS A 77 6.56 22.97 -8.76
N ALA A 78 6.06 21.99 -9.52
CA ALA A 78 6.72 21.49 -10.71
C ALA A 78 6.80 22.54 -11.82
N GLU A 79 5.75 23.35 -12.01
CA GLU A 79 5.73 24.47 -12.96
C GLU A 79 6.78 25.52 -12.57
N THR A 80 6.81 25.94 -11.31
CA THR A 80 7.80 26.88 -10.78
C THR A 80 9.23 26.37 -10.98
N ALA A 81 9.48 25.08 -10.73
CA ALA A 81 10.78 24.46 -10.94
C ALA A 81 11.16 24.46 -12.44
N ARG A 82 10.23 24.14 -13.34
CA ARG A 82 10.48 24.19 -14.79
C ARG A 82 10.82 25.60 -15.25
N ASP A 83 10.12 26.61 -14.77
CA ASP A 83 10.37 28.00 -15.16
C ASP A 83 11.73 28.49 -14.64
N THR A 84 12.09 28.11 -13.40
CA THR A 84 13.42 28.36 -12.85
C THR A 84 14.51 27.72 -13.73
N LEU A 85 14.35 26.46 -14.12
CA LEU A 85 15.28 25.77 -15.01
C LEU A 85 15.37 26.42 -16.40
N ARG A 86 14.25 26.91 -16.95
CA ARG A 86 14.24 27.65 -18.22
C ARG A 86 15.05 28.95 -18.11
N VAL A 87 14.91 29.70 -17.02
CA VAL A 87 15.68 30.93 -16.78
C VAL A 87 17.16 30.61 -16.64
N VAL A 88 17.53 29.61 -15.82
CA VAL A 88 18.93 29.19 -15.66
C VAL A 88 19.54 28.80 -17.01
N ARG A 89 18.83 28.01 -17.84
CA ARG A 89 19.30 27.64 -19.18
C ARG A 89 19.55 28.86 -20.09
N ARG A 90 18.70 29.90 -20.03
CA ARG A 90 18.89 31.13 -20.80
C ARG A 90 20.12 31.90 -20.33
N LEU A 91 20.29 32.04 -19.01
CA LEU A 91 21.44 32.73 -18.41
C LEU A 91 22.76 32.00 -18.71
N SER A 92 22.77 30.66 -18.63
CA SER A 92 23.96 29.86 -18.99
C SER A 92 24.32 29.98 -20.48
N ARG A 93 23.33 30.14 -21.38
CA ARG A 93 23.59 30.38 -22.81
C ARG A 93 24.15 31.78 -23.07
N SER A 94 23.72 32.80 -22.34
CA SER A 94 24.31 34.15 -22.45
C SER A 94 25.70 34.26 -21.79
N ALA A 95 25.97 33.48 -20.74
CA ALA A 95 27.27 33.44 -20.06
C ALA A 95 28.34 32.64 -20.84
N ALA A 96 27.95 31.85 -21.85
CA ALA A 96 28.89 31.09 -22.69
C ALA A 96 29.76 31.97 -23.62
N VAL A 97 29.60 33.30 -23.61
CA VAL A 97 30.47 34.25 -24.33
C VAL A 97 31.64 34.75 -23.46
N THR A 98 31.65 34.47 -22.16
CA THR A 98 32.77 34.80 -21.27
C THR A 98 33.27 33.54 -20.57
N ASN A 99 34.39 33.05 -21.10
CA ASN A 99 35.24 32.03 -20.52
C ASN A 99 35.57 32.34 -19.04
N ILE A 100 35.79 31.27 -18.27
CA ILE A 100 36.30 31.19 -16.89
C ILE A 100 35.22 31.27 -15.79
N TYR A 101 34.77 30.10 -15.28
CA TYR A 101 34.82 29.65 -13.87
C TYR A 101 34.19 28.24 -13.75
N PRO A 102 34.62 27.40 -12.79
CA PRO A 102 34.52 25.95 -12.84
C PRO A 102 33.10 25.47 -12.60
N ARG A 103 32.79 24.28 -13.13
CA ARG A 103 31.64 23.45 -12.76
C ARG A 103 31.38 23.52 -11.25
N ILE A 104 30.42 24.32 -10.84
CA ILE A 104 29.66 24.05 -9.63
C ILE A 104 28.73 22.89 -10.00
N CYS A 105 29.30 21.68 -10.06
CA CYS A 105 28.54 20.51 -9.68
C CYS A 105 28.33 20.67 -8.17
N GLU A 106 27.28 21.39 -7.78
CA GLU A 106 26.73 21.26 -6.44
C GLU A 106 26.50 19.77 -6.25
N ARG A 107 27.39 19.10 -5.49
CA ARG A 107 27.08 17.81 -4.88
C ARG A 107 25.74 18.06 -4.21
N PRO A 108 24.63 17.41 -4.62
CA PRO A 108 23.38 17.56 -3.91
C PRO A 108 23.71 17.31 -2.45
N GLN A 109 23.33 18.23 -1.57
CA GLN A 109 23.62 18.16 -0.14
C GLN A 109 23.35 16.72 0.29
N LYS A 110 24.41 15.94 0.50
CA LYS A 110 24.28 14.51 0.71
C LYS A 110 23.51 14.38 2.01
N THR A 111 22.24 14.04 1.92
CA THR A 111 21.43 13.79 3.08
C THR A 111 22.11 12.67 3.84
N LYS A 112 22.57 12.96 5.06
CA LYS A 112 23.41 12.04 5.84
C LYS A 112 22.82 10.63 5.96
N HIS A 113 21.49 10.53 5.90
CA HIS A 113 20.76 9.26 5.94
C HIS A 113 20.82 8.43 4.64
N LEU A 114 21.09 9.05 3.48
CA LEU A 114 21.25 8.36 2.19
C LEU A 114 22.70 7.94 1.91
N CYS A 115 23.67 8.45 2.66
CA CYS A 115 25.06 8.03 2.56
C CYS A 115 25.26 6.64 3.15
N CYS A 116 26.12 5.84 2.51
CA CYS A 116 26.57 4.55 3.00
C CYS A 116 27.15 4.68 4.41
N ASN A 117 26.73 3.79 5.32
CA ASN A 117 27.18 3.82 6.71
C ASN A 117 28.66 3.40 6.90
N ILE A 118 29.32 2.87 5.85
CA ILE A 118 30.74 2.47 5.88
C ILE A 118 31.63 3.63 5.43
N CYS A 119 31.48 4.10 4.18
CA CYS A 119 32.35 5.14 3.63
C CYS A 119 31.84 6.57 3.88
N MET A 120 30.58 6.76 4.27
CA MET A 120 29.90 8.06 4.40
C MET A 120 29.90 8.93 3.12
N ASP A 121 30.49 8.45 2.04
CA ASP A 121 30.68 9.20 0.81
C ASP A 121 29.71 8.80 -0.30
N ASN A 122 29.59 7.51 -0.58
CA ASN A 122 28.73 7.01 -1.65
C ASN A 122 27.29 6.87 -1.16
N LEU A 123 26.33 7.05 -2.06
CA LEU A 123 24.92 6.79 -1.76
C LEU A 123 24.68 5.29 -1.53
N LYS A 124 23.72 4.99 -0.66
CA LYS A 124 23.21 3.62 -0.46
C LYS A 124 22.54 3.17 -1.76
N ASN A 125 23.03 2.07 -2.33
CA ASN A 125 22.47 1.47 -3.54
C ASN A 125 22.20 -0.03 -3.39
N VAL A 126 22.56 -0.62 -2.23
CA VAL A 126 22.19 -1.98 -1.83
C VAL A 126 21.59 -1.96 -0.43
N VAL A 127 20.65 -2.86 -0.17
CA VAL A 127 20.02 -3.09 1.12
C VAL A 127 20.19 -4.56 1.52
N THR A 128 20.47 -4.81 2.79
CA THR A 128 20.61 -6.16 3.35
C THR A 128 19.30 -6.67 3.92
N ARG A 129 19.20 -7.97 4.24
CA ARG A 129 17.99 -8.58 4.83
C ARG A 129 17.59 -8.03 6.20
N CYS A 130 18.55 -7.44 6.92
CA CYS A 130 18.26 -6.72 8.16
C CYS A 130 17.80 -5.27 7.95
N GLY A 131 17.65 -4.81 6.71
CA GLY A 131 17.16 -3.47 6.36
C GLY A 131 18.24 -2.38 6.38
N HIS A 132 19.53 -2.74 6.50
CA HIS A 132 20.62 -1.78 6.51
C HIS A 132 21.15 -1.54 5.08
N GLY A 133 21.32 -0.27 4.71
CA GLY A 133 21.76 0.11 3.38
C GLY A 133 23.25 0.50 3.32
N TYR A 134 23.91 0.12 2.23
CA TYR A 134 25.33 0.39 1.99
C TYR A 134 25.60 0.72 0.51
N CYS A 135 26.84 1.09 0.21
CA CYS A 135 27.35 1.18 -1.15
C CYS A 135 27.81 -0.22 -1.61
N THR A 136 27.56 -0.62 -2.86
CA THR A 136 27.93 -1.95 -3.39
C THR A 136 29.41 -2.26 -3.16
N GLY A 137 30.32 -1.33 -3.47
CA GLY A 137 31.76 -1.56 -3.28
C GLY A 137 32.16 -1.73 -1.81
N CYS A 138 31.48 -1.03 -0.91
CA CYS A 138 31.72 -1.10 0.53
C CYS A 138 31.27 -2.45 1.09
N LEU A 139 30.06 -2.87 0.71
CA LEU A 139 29.49 -4.12 1.18
C LEU A 139 30.22 -5.32 0.56
N ALA A 140 30.56 -5.28 -0.73
CA ALA A 140 31.30 -6.36 -1.39
C ALA A 140 32.72 -6.53 -0.84
N THR A 141 33.36 -5.43 -0.41
CA THR A 141 34.67 -5.52 0.28
C THR A 141 34.51 -6.13 1.67
N TRP A 142 33.44 -5.76 2.38
CA TRP A 142 33.17 -6.26 3.73
C TRP A 142 32.82 -7.75 3.77
N LEU A 143 32.08 -8.23 2.77
CA LEU A 143 31.68 -9.63 2.64
C LEU A 143 32.76 -10.48 1.93
N ARG A 144 33.94 -9.93 1.62
CA ARG A 144 35.02 -10.69 0.98
C ARG A 144 35.72 -11.55 2.03
N PRO A 145 35.99 -12.85 1.76
CA PRO A 145 36.83 -13.65 2.62
C PRO A 145 38.21 -13.00 2.74
N THR A 146 38.68 -12.76 3.96
CA THR A 146 40.10 -12.53 4.19
C THR A 146 40.78 -13.89 4.07
N ASN A 147 41.33 -14.20 2.88
CA ASN A 147 42.34 -15.23 2.80
C ASN A 147 43.49 -14.75 3.70
N ASN A 148 43.66 -15.40 4.84
CA ASN A 148 44.73 -15.06 5.76
C ASN A 148 46.05 -15.41 5.08
N ASP A 149 46.77 -14.40 4.58
CA ASP A 149 48.10 -14.54 3.98
C ASP A 149 49.21 -14.85 5.02
N ASP A 150 48.86 -15.36 6.21
CA ASP A 150 49.80 -15.63 7.32
C ASP A 150 49.56 -17.01 7.96
N ALA A 151 49.66 -18.09 7.20
CA ALA A 151 49.88 -19.43 7.76
C ALA A 151 50.51 -20.36 6.72
N ALA A 152 51.84 -20.52 6.80
CA ALA A 152 52.51 -21.67 6.25
C ALA A 152 51.95 -22.94 6.92
N SER A 153 51.28 -23.82 6.17
CA SER A 153 51.47 -25.28 6.19
C SER A 153 50.33 -26.03 5.49
N ASP A 154 50.78 -26.98 4.67
CA ASP A 154 50.21 -28.28 4.40
C ASP A 154 49.08 -28.42 3.35
N GLU A 155 49.44 -29.17 2.32
CA GLU A 155 48.63 -29.61 1.19
C GLU A 155 47.88 -30.89 1.59
N SER A 156 46.54 -30.87 1.57
CA SER A 156 45.74 -32.02 1.10
C SER A 156 44.26 -31.68 0.96
N ASP A 157 43.71 -32.20 -0.14
CA ASP A 157 42.30 -32.55 -0.38
C ASP A 157 41.27 -31.45 -0.68
N MET A 158 41.27 -31.05 -1.95
CA MET A 158 40.14 -31.16 -2.89
C MET A 158 38.75 -31.49 -2.30
N GLU A 159 37.94 -30.46 -2.02
CA GLU A 159 36.49 -30.51 -2.30
C GLU A 159 35.95 -29.09 -2.57
N SER A 160 35.70 -28.81 -3.86
CA SER A 160 35.15 -27.55 -4.34
C SER A 160 33.63 -27.60 -4.26
N LEU A 161 33.06 -26.98 -3.22
CA LEU A 161 31.66 -26.58 -3.16
C LEU A 161 31.59 -25.21 -2.47
N ALA A 162 31.07 -24.21 -3.21
CA ALA A 162 30.85 -22.83 -2.81
C ALA A 162 30.69 -22.63 -1.30
N GLU A 163 31.78 -22.26 -0.63
CA GLU A 163 31.75 -21.88 0.78
C GLU A 163 30.96 -20.57 0.86
N GLN A 164 29.70 -20.69 1.28
CA GLN A 164 28.77 -19.58 1.40
C GLN A 164 29.39 -18.57 2.36
N VAL A 165 29.79 -17.41 1.81
CA VAL A 165 30.53 -16.40 2.56
C VAL A 165 29.57 -15.68 3.49
N GLU A 166 29.38 -16.26 4.67
CA GLU A 166 28.59 -15.73 5.77
C GLU A 166 29.41 -14.66 6.50
N ALA A 167 29.07 -13.39 6.32
CA ALA A 167 29.73 -12.29 7.02
C ALA A 167 28.71 -11.41 7.78
N PRO A 168 29.07 -10.88 8.97
CA PRO A 168 28.13 -10.13 9.79
C PRO A 168 27.86 -8.75 9.20
N CYS A 169 26.59 -8.33 9.25
CA CYS A 169 26.16 -6.99 8.91
C CYS A 169 26.96 -5.93 9.71
N PRO A 170 27.56 -4.92 9.05
CA PRO A 170 28.35 -3.88 9.72
C PRO A 170 27.58 -3.09 10.79
N THR A 171 26.25 -3.03 10.70
CA THR A 171 25.42 -2.23 11.63
C THR A 171 24.79 -3.07 12.74
N CYS A 172 24.17 -4.21 12.43
CA CYS A 172 23.44 -5.00 13.42
C CYS A 172 24.04 -6.38 13.70
N ARG A 173 25.18 -6.73 13.07
CA ARG A 173 25.91 -7.99 13.24
C ARG A 173 25.12 -9.27 12.91
N ARG A 174 23.94 -9.15 12.29
CA ARG A 174 23.21 -10.30 11.73
C ARG A 174 24.06 -10.92 10.62
N ILE A 175 24.21 -12.24 10.61
CA ILE A 175 24.92 -12.96 9.54
C ILE A 175 24.18 -12.76 8.22
N LEU A 176 24.93 -12.43 7.17
CA LEU A 176 24.42 -12.19 5.83
C LEU A 176 25.10 -13.12 4.83
N ASN A 177 24.30 -13.71 3.96
CA ASN A 177 24.76 -14.38 2.74
C ASN A 177 24.89 -13.34 1.62
N ALA A 178 26.06 -13.24 1.01
CA ALA A 178 26.34 -12.22 -0.02
C ALA A 178 25.41 -12.30 -1.25
N GLU A 179 24.95 -13.51 -1.60
CA GLU A 179 24.10 -13.75 -2.78
C GLU A 179 22.61 -13.65 -2.46
N GLU A 180 22.18 -14.13 -1.29
CA GLU A 180 20.75 -14.23 -0.95
C GLU A 180 20.22 -13.04 -0.15
N ASP A 181 21.07 -12.40 0.67
CA ASP A 181 20.63 -11.39 1.64
C ASP A 181 20.94 -9.95 1.22
N VAL A 182 21.36 -9.71 -0.03
CA VAL A 182 21.75 -8.39 -0.56
C VAL A 182 20.95 -8.06 -1.82
N TRP A 183 20.16 -6.98 -1.78
CA TRP A 183 19.36 -6.52 -2.91
C TRP A 183 19.75 -5.12 -3.36
N PRO A 184 19.83 -4.84 -4.68
CA PRO A 184 19.99 -3.48 -5.18
C PRO A 184 18.72 -2.66 -4.93
N ILE A 185 18.88 -1.42 -4.45
CA ILE A 185 17.77 -0.49 -4.20
C ILE A 185 17.21 0.07 -5.51
N PHE A 186 18.09 0.24 -6.50
CA PHE A 186 17.73 0.68 -7.85
C PHE A 186 18.10 -0.43 -8.81
N MET A 187 17.16 -0.86 -9.66
CA MET A 187 17.51 -1.72 -10.79
C MET A 187 18.50 -0.96 -11.66
N GLN A 188 19.74 -1.45 -11.70
CA GLN A 188 20.77 -0.89 -12.55
C GLN A 188 20.38 -1.25 -13.98
N ASN A 189 19.66 -0.36 -14.67
CA ASN A 189 19.54 -0.43 -16.12
C ASN A 189 20.96 -0.33 -16.68
N GLY A 190 21.51 -1.47 -17.10
CA GLY A 190 22.79 -1.52 -17.78
C GLY A 190 22.72 -0.67 -19.05
N GLY A 191 23.66 0.27 -19.18
CA GLY A 191 24.17 0.74 -20.47
C GLY A 191 23.18 1.34 -21.45
N SER A 192 22.66 2.53 -21.15
CA SER A 192 22.58 3.67 -22.08
C SER A 192 21.85 4.79 -21.36
N ILE A 193 22.37 6.00 -21.50
CA ILE A 193 21.61 7.22 -21.21
C ILE A 193 20.27 7.03 -21.93
N PRO A 194 19.10 7.10 -21.26
CA PRO A 194 17.87 7.22 -22.01
C PRO A 194 18.00 8.54 -22.76
N GLU A 195 18.25 8.44 -24.06
CA GLU A 195 17.96 9.52 -24.99
C GLU A 195 16.49 9.83 -24.72
N VAL A 196 16.27 10.92 -23.98
CA VAL A 196 14.93 11.40 -23.67
C VAL A 196 14.40 11.94 -24.99
N VAL A 197 13.83 11.05 -25.80
CA VAL A 197 13.06 11.42 -26.97
C VAL A 197 11.83 12.13 -26.42
N CYS A 198 11.91 13.46 -26.45
CA CYS A 198 10.78 14.33 -26.21
C CYS A 198 9.86 14.13 -27.41
N VAL A 199 8.81 13.33 -27.24
CA VAL A 199 7.72 13.26 -28.21
C VAL A 199 6.89 14.51 -27.98
N ASP A 200 7.19 15.56 -28.73
CA ASP A 200 6.32 16.73 -28.85
C ASP A 200 5.02 16.23 -29.48
N SER A 201 3.97 16.13 -28.66
CA SER A 201 2.62 15.80 -29.14
C SER A 201 1.92 17.11 -29.50
N ASP A 202 2.29 17.65 -30.66
CA ASP A 202 1.50 18.60 -31.43
C ASP A 202 1.38 17.99 -32.83
N ASP A 203 0.29 17.27 -33.11
CA ASP A 203 -0.34 17.19 -34.44
C ASP A 203 -1.73 16.52 -34.33
N ASP A 204 -2.72 17.31 -34.77
CA ASP A 204 -4.17 17.09 -35.03
C ASP A 204 -5.16 16.80 -33.88
#